data_AF-I4H9F9-F1
#
_entry.id   AF-I4H9F9-F1
#
_cell.length_a   1.000
_cell.length_b   1.000
_cell.length_c   1.000
_cell.angle_alpha   90.00
_cell.angle_beta   90.00
_cell.angle_gamma   90.00
#
_symmetry.space_group_name_H-M   'P 1'
#
loop_
_entity.id
_entity.type
_entity.pdbx_description
1 polymer ?
#
loop_
_entity_poly.entity_id
_entity_poly.type
_entity_poly.pdbx_seq_one_letter_code
_entity_poly.pdbx_strand_id
1 'polypeptide(L)'
;MQITLNLPDNLSQAETFNQGDWLREIAIALFQQERISLSRASKIAGMEVMDFQKLLADRGICVHYDVEDFEQDVQHLRDRGWL
;
A
#
# COMPACT_ATOMS: atom_id res chain seq x y z
N MET A 1 15.42 13.33 4.54
CA MET A 1 16.50 12.42 4.10
C MET A 1 16.24 12.07 2.65
N GLN A 2 17.24 12.15 1.77
CA GLN A 2 17.11 11.83 0.35
C GLN A 2 17.81 10.48 0.10
N ILE A 3 17.12 9.56 -0.57
CA ILE A 3 17.65 8.26 -0.99
C ILE A 3 17.63 8.25 -2.51
N THR A 4 18.76 7.90 -3.14
CA THR A 4 18.89 7.71 -4.58
C THR A 4 19.01 6.23 -4.89
N LEU A 5 18.10 5.71 -5.72
CA LEU A 5 18.13 4.34 -6.25
C LEU A 5 18.53 4.42 -7.72
N ASN A 6 19.64 3.77 -8.07
CA ASN A 6 20.06 3.61 -9.46
C ASN A 6 19.57 2.27 -9.96
N LEU A 7 18.68 2.31 -10.95
CA LEU A 7 18.15 1.12 -11.62
C LEU A 7 18.92 0.91 -12.94
N PRO A 8 19.24 -0.34 -13.33
CA PRO A 8 19.92 -0.60 -14.59
C PRO A 8 19.03 -0.30 -15.80
N ASP A 9 19.64 0.24 -16.86
CA ASP A 9 18.95 0.68 -18.09
C ASP A 9 18.28 -0.46 -18.88
N ASN A 10 18.55 -1.72 -18.54
CA ASN A 10 17.85 -2.85 -19.16
C ASN A 10 16.42 -3.03 -18.63
N LEU A 11 16.08 -2.41 -17.50
CA LEU A 11 14.72 -2.44 -16.94
C LEU A 11 13.74 -1.54 -17.71
N SER A 12 14.23 -0.56 -18.46
CA SER A 12 13.40 0.30 -19.33
C SER A 12 13.08 -0.34 -20.68
N GLN A 13 13.49 -1.60 -20.92
CA GLN A 13 13.11 -2.33 -22.14
C GLN A 13 11.61 -2.65 -22.20
N ALA A 14 10.89 -2.56 -21.09
CA ALA A 14 9.44 -2.48 -21.10
C ALA A 14 9.03 -1.05 -21.47
N GLU A 15 8.67 -0.80 -22.74
CA GLU A 15 8.32 0.52 -23.30
C GLU A 15 7.24 1.30 -22.52
N THR A 16 6.55 0.65 -21.57
CA THR A 16 5.46 1.21 -20.78
C THR A 16 5.80 1.49 -19.31
N PHE A 17 6.98 1.09 -18.82
CA PHE A 17 7.29 1.18 -17.39
C PHE A 17 8.20 2.37 -17.06
N ASN A 18 7.61 3.44 -16.52
CA ASN A 18 8.31 4.69 -16.23
C ASN A 18 8.70 4.81 -14.74
N GLN A 19 9.35 5.92 -14.37
CA GLN A 19 9.77 6.18 -12.99
C GLN A 19 8.60 6.17 -11.99
N GLY A 20 7.43 6.68 -12.38
CA GLY A 20 6.23 6.67 -11.54
C GLY A 20 5.73 5.26 -11.26
N ASP A 21 5.88 4.34 -12.22
CA ASP A 21 5.55 2.93 -12.02
C ASP A 21 6.53 2.27 -11.04
N TRP A 22 7.83 2.57 -11.12
CA TRP A 22 8.81 2.09 -10.13
C TRP A 22 8.51 2.59 -8.71
N LEU A 23 8.21 3.88 -8.56
CA LEU A 23 7.86 4.47 -7.27
C LEU A 23 6.57 3.84 -6.70
N ARG A 24 5.60 3.54 -7.56
CA ARG A 24 4.36 2.84 -7.18
C ARG A 24 4.65 1.45 -6.66
N GLU A 25 5.47 0.65 -7.36
CA GLU A 25 5.82 -0.69 -6.89
C GLU A 25 6.59 -0.66 -5.56
N ILE A 26 7.51 0.30 -5.39
CA ILE A 26 8.23 0.48 -4.12
C ILE A 26 7.25 0.86 -3.00
N ALA A 27 6.32 1.76 -3.25
CA ALA A 27 5.31 2.17 -2.27
C ALA A 27 4.43 1.00 -1.84
N ILE A 28 3.98 0.17 -2.79
CA ILE A 28 3.18 -1.03 -2.52
C ILE A 28 3.99 -2.01 -1.66
N ALA A 29 5.23 -2.32 -2.05
CA ALA A 29 6.06 -3.27 -1.31
C ALA A 29 6.34 -2.80 0.13
N LEU A 30 6.62 -1.51 0.34
CA LEU A 30 6.84 -0.95 1.68
C LEU A 30 5.56 -0.94 2.53
N PHE A 31 4.40 -0.72 1.90
CA PHE A 31 3.11 -0.79 2.56
C PHE A 31 2.78 -2.23 3.01
N GLN A 32 2.94 -3.21 2.11
CA GLN A 32 2.71 -4.64 2.42
C GLN A 32 3.63 -5.17 3.53
N GLN A 33 4.82 -4.61 3.67
CA GLN A 33 5.76 -4.93 4.75
C GLN A 33 5.48 -4.16 6.05
N GLU A 34 4.37 -3.42 6.13
CA GLU A 34 3.95 -2.59 7.26
C GLU A 34 5.01 -1.54 7.67
N ARG A 35 5.91 -1.16 6.76
CA ARG A 35 7.00 -0.20 7.04
C ARG A 35 6.54 1.24 6.97
N ILE A 36 5.47 1.49 6.21
CA ILE A 36 4.90 2.81 5.99
C ILE A 36 3.37 2.73 6.02
N SER A 37 2.72 3.81 6.46
CA SER A 37 1.27 3.91 6.43
C SER A 37 0.73 4.11 5.02
N LEU A 38 -0.56 3.83 4.82
CA LEU A 38 -1.28 4.06 3.56
C LEU A 38 -1.04 5.47 3.01
N SER A 39 -1.17 6.51 3.86
CA SER A 39 -0.98 7.91 3.46
C SER A 39 0.46 8.26 3.09
N ARG A 40 1.46 7.51 3.60
CA ARG A 40 2.87 7.69 3.18
C ARG A 40 3.13 6.97 1.86
N ALA A 41 2.58 5.77 1.69
CA ALA A 41 2.70 5.01 0.47
C ALA A 41 2.07 5.75 -0.73
N SER A 42 0.88 6.33 -0.57
CA SER A 42 0.22 7.11 -1.63
C SER A 42 1.07 8.31 -2.07
N LYS A 43 1.70 9.02 -1.12
CA LYS A 43 2.62 10.13 -1.40
C LYS A 43 3.86 9.71 -2.17
N ILE A 44 4.46 8.57 -1.82
CA ILE A 44 5.61 8.01 -2.55
C ILE A 44 5.20 7.63 -3.98
N ALA A 45 4.02 7.04 -4.13
CA ALA A 45 3.46 6.65 -5.41
C ALA A 45 2.94 7.84 -6.25
N GLY A 46 2.98 9.07 -5.71
CA GLY A 46 2.55 10.28 -6.41
C GLY A 46 1.04 10.33 -6.70
N MET A 47 0.21 9.69 -5.87
CA MET A 47 -1.23 9.60 -6.08
C MET A 47 -2.04 9.92 -4.81
N GLU A 48 -3.31 10.22 -5.00
CA GLU A 48 -4.25 10.42 -3.91
C GLU A 48 -4.46 9.13 -3.11
N VAL A 49 -4.78 9.28 -1.82
CA VAL A 49 -4.91 8.13 -0.90
C VAL A 49 -5.96 7.13 -1.39
N MET A 50 -7.09 7.62 -1.90
CA MET A 50 -8.18 6.76 -2.38
C MET A 50 -7.81 6.00 -3.65
N ASP A 51 -7.04 6.62 -4.55
CA ASP A 51 -6.56 5.96 -5.77
C ASP A 51 -5.54 4.87 -5.42
N PHE A 52 -4.66 5.12 -4.45
CA PHE A 52 -3.72 4.13 -3.95
C PHE A 52 -4.47 2.96 -3.27
N GLN A 53 -5.51 3.26 -2.47
CA GLN A 53 -6.33 2.24 -1.85
C GLN A 53 -7.05 1.37 -2.89
N LYS A 54 -7.59 1.98 -3.95
CA LYS A 54 -8.21 1.26 -5.06
C LYS A 54 -7.20 0.38 -5.80
N LEU A 55 -6.00 0.90 -6.05
CA LEU A 55 -4.90 0.16 -6.66
C LEU A 55 -4.51 -1.08 -5.83
N LEU A 56 -4.45 -0.96 -4.51
CA LEU A 56 -4.20 -2.09 -3.61
C LEU A 56 -5.32 -3.13 -3.71
N ALA A 57 -6.58 -2.69 -3.71
CA ALA A 57 -7.74 -3.56 -3.84
C ALA A 57 -7.77 -4.30 -5.20
N ASP A 58 -7.49 -3.60 -6.30
CA ASP A 58 -7.40 -4.18 -7.66
C ASP A 58 -6.30 -5.26 -7.74
N ARG A 59 -5.29 -5.18 -6.87
CA ARG A 59 -4.21 -6.17 -6.73
C ARG A 59 -4.45 -7.22 -5.64
N GLY A 60 -5.63 -7.22 -5.00
CA GLY A 60 -5.97 -8.14 -3.91
C GLY A 60 -5.16 -7.91 -2.63
N ILE A 61 -4.58 -6.72 -2.46
CA ILE A 61 -3.79 -6.36 -1.28
C ILE A 61 -4.75 -5.75 -0.27
N CYS A 62 -4.99 -6.47 0.83
CA CYS A 62 -5.86 -6.00 1.90
C CYS A 62 -5.21 -4.80 2.61
N VAL A 63 -5.98 -3.73 2.83
CA VAL A 63 -5.50 -2.43 3.35
C VAL A 63 -5.44 -2.43 4.90
N HIS A 64 -5.44 -3.61 5.51
CA HIS A 64 -5.76 -3.89 6.91
C HIS A 64 -7.23 -3.72 7.25
N TYR A 65 -7.96 -4.81 7.04
CA TYR A 65 -8.94 -5.30 8.00
C TYR A 65 -8.80 -6.82 7.91
N ASP A 66 -7.83 -7.36 8.66
CA ASP A 66 -7.65 -8.81 8.65
C ASP A 66 -8.75 -9.46 9.48
N VAL A 67 -8.94 -10.78 9.31
CA VAL A 67 -9.98 -11.50 10.07
C VAL A 67 -9.79 -11.33 11.57
N GLU A 68 -8.54 -11.28 12.04
CA GLU A 68 -8.22 -11.05 13.45
C GLU A 68 -8.66 -9.65 13.93
N ASP A 69 -8.46 -8.61 13.13
CA ASP A 69 -8.91 -7.24 13.47
C ASP A 69 -10.45 -7.18 13.54
N PHE A 70 -11.12 -7.86 12.60
CA PHE A 70 -12.59 -8.00 12.62
C PHE A 70 -13.08 -8.74 13.86
N GLU A 71 -12.44 -9.85 14.21
CA GLU A 71 -12.81 -10.65 15.38
C GLU A 71 -12.59 -9.86 16.68
N GLN A 72 -11.52 -9.06 16.77
CA GLN A 72 -11.29 -8.16 17.90
C GLN A 72 -12.38 -7.09 17.99
N ASP A 73 -12.73 -6.44 16.90
CA ASP A 73 -13.83 -5.46 16.89
C ASP A 73 -15.16 -6.08 17.31
N VAL A 74 -15.49 -7.28 16.81
CA VAL A 74 -16.71 -8.01 17.20
C VAL A 74 -16.70 -8.34 18.70
N GLN A 75 -15.56 -8.77 19.25
CA GLN A 75 -15.44 -8.96 20.69
C GLN A 75 -15.63 -7.63 21.45
N HIS A 76 -14.98 -6.56 21.02
CA HIS A 76 -15.12 -5.25 21.64
C HIS A 76 -16.57 -4.73 21.62
N LEU A 77 -17.33 -5.03 20.56
CA LEU A 77 -18.75 -4.69 20.46
C LEU A 77 -19.61 -5.53 21.42
N ARG A 78 -19.34 -6.84 21.52
CA ARG A 78 -20.03 -7.73 22.48
C ARG A 78 -19.77 -7.34 23.93
N ASP A 79 -18.52 -7.05 24.28
CA ASP A 79 -18.14 -6.65 25.64
C ASP A 79 -18.79 -5.33 26.08
N ARG A 80 -19.07 -4.45 25.12
CA ARG A 80 -19.81 -3.19 25.34
C ARG A 80 -21.32 -3.36 25.30
N GLY A 81 -21.83 -4.54 24.97
CA GLY A 81 -23.26 -4.84 24.80
C GLY A 81 -23.90 -4.13 23.61
N TRP A 82 -23.10 -3.77 22.59
CA TRP A 82 -23.59 -3.16 21.34
C TRP A 82 -23.98 -4.21 20.29
N LEU A 83 -23.76 -5.50 20.61
CA LEU A 83 -24.00 -6.67 19.77
C LEU A 83 -24.46 -7.83 20.66
#